data_AF-A0AAC9TWV0-F1
#
_entry.id   AF-A0AAC9TWV0-F1
#
_cell.length_a   1.000
_cell.length_b   1.000
_cell.length_c   1.000
_cell.angle_alpha   90.00
_cell.angle_beta   90.00
_cell.angle_gamma   90.00
#
_symmetry.space_group_name_H-M   'P 1'
#
loop_
_entity.id
_entity.type
_entity.pdbx_description
1 polymer ?
#
loop_
_entity_poly.entity_id
_entity_poly.type
_entity_poly.pdbx_seq_one_letter_code
_entity_poly.pdbx_strand_id
1 'polypeptide(L)'
;MSKKKPLSQGQRRRMRANQEKRLQRKDTENATVELQDSSLGPEQLGTVISRFGQHADVETESGELVRCNIRRNIQSLVTGDKVIVRQATETSATIAGVIEAVHPRHSSLSRPDLYDGIKIIAANIDQILIVSSVVPSFTTQIIDRYLVAAEDTGIAPVIILNKIDLLSDEEAPQVEAALKRYQAIGYSVYQVSSKSGEGVEAIKALLKDKVSVFVGQSGVGKSSLINALLPEAELITGDVSETSGLGQHTTTTAKLLHFPSGGDLVDSPGVREFALWHLPAERVGWCFIEFRDYLGTCKFRDCKHKNDPGCAITQAFEEGKISQDRYNNYHRIIDSLDEQRHARHFRNDTD
;
A
#
# COMPACT_ATOMS: atom_id res chain seq x y z
N MET A 1 -36.07 -50.82 -15.36
CA MET A 1 -35.71 -50.87 -13.92
C MET A 1 -36.22 -49.61 -13.22
N SER A 2 -37.05 -49.83 -12.19
CA SER A 2 -37.78 -48.96 -11.26
C SER A 2 -37.73 -47.41 -11.37
N LYS A 3 -38.86 -46.79 -11.74
CA LYS A 3 -39.15 -45.35 -11.52
C LYS A 3 -39.41 -45.11 -10.02
N LYS A 4 -38.54 -44.35 -9.34
CA LYS A 4 -38.71 -44.01 -7.92
C LYS A 4 -40.02 -43.22 -7.70
N LYS A 5 -40.87 -43.67 -6.77
CA LYS A 5 -42.12 -42.99 -6.39
C LYS A 5 -41.81 -41.58 -5.85
N PRO A 6 -42.58 -40.54 -6.22
CA PRO A 6 -42.41 -39.20 -5.69
C PRO A 6 -42.76 -39.16 -4.19
N LEU A 7 -41.94 -38.44 -3.43
CA LEU A 7 -42.05 -38.30 -1.98
C LEU A 7 -43.37 -37.63 -1.58
N SER A 8 -44.03 -38.15 -0.54
CA SER A 8 -45.27 -37.56 -0.03
C SER A 8 -45.02 -36.19 0.59
N GLN A 9 -46.06 -35.34 0.66
CA GLN A 9 -45.96 -33.99 1.22
C GLN A 9 -45.45 -34.00 2.68
N GLY A 10 -45.83 -35.02 3.46
CA GLY A 10 -45.31 -35.24 4.81
C GLY A 10 -43.83 -35.65 4.85
N GLN A 11 -43.37 -36.46 3.89
CA GLN A 11 -41.95 -36.82 3.75
C GLN A 11 -41.09 -35.62 3.33
N ARG A 12 -41.59 -34.77 2.42
CA ARG A 12 -40.94 -33.51 2.04
C ARG A 12 -40.83 -32.54 3.22
N ARG A 13 -41.88 -32.45 4.05
CA ARG A 13 -41.87 -31.59 5.26
C ARG A 13 -40.88 -32.10 6.32
N ARG A 14 -40.80 -33.41 6.55
CA ARG A 14 -39.80 -34.00 7.45
C ARG A 14 -38.38 -33.84 6.92
N MET A 15 -38.17 -33.97 5.60
CA MET A 15 -36.85 -33.72 5.01
C MET A 15 -36.45 -32.26 5.09
N ARG A 16 -37.35 -31.30 4.82
CA ARG A 16 -37.07 -29.86 5.03
C ARG A 16 -36.76 -29.56 6.49
N ALA A 17 -37.53 -30.06 7.44
CA ALA A 17 -37.26 -29.87 8.86
C ALA A 17 -35.94 -30.50 9.32
N ASN A 18 -35.57 -31.67 8.78
CA ASN A 18 -34.26 -32.28 9.05
C ASN A 18 -33.11 -31.55 8.34
N GLN A 19 -33.37 -30.95 7.18
CA GLN A 19 -32.40 -30.16 6.43
C GLN A 19 -32.18 -28.80 7.09
N GLU A 20 -33.22 -28.13 7.59
CA GLU A 20 -33.15 -26.96 8.47
C GLU A 20 -32.43 -27.27 9.78
N LYS A 21 -32.73 -28.41 10.44
CA LYS A 21 -31.97 -28.84 11.63
C LYS A 21 -30.50 -29.15 11.33
N ARG A 22 -30.17 -29.63 10.13
CA ARG A 22 -28.78 -29.88 9.70
C ARG A 22 -28.06 -28.59 9.28
N LEU A 23 -28.77 -27.63 8.70
CA LEU A 23 -28.26 -26.27 8.41
C LEU A 23 -28.02 -25.53 9.72
N GLN A 24 -28.99 -25.54 10.65
CA GLN A 24 -28.83 -24.99 11.99
C GLN A 24 -27.71 -25.67 12.78
N ARG A 25 -27.56 -27.02 12.72
CA ARG A 25 -26.42 -27.71 13.33
C ARG A 25 -25.08 -27.31 12.70
N LYS A 26 -25.02 -27.09 11.38
CA LYS A 26 -23.82 -26.56 10.72
C LYS A 26 -23.53 -25.11 11.09
N ASP A 27 -24.56 -24.30 11.31
CA ASP A 27 -24.40 -22.94 11.85
C ASP A 27 -24.01 -22.95 13.34
N THR A 28 -24.32 -24.03 14.07
CA THR A 28 -23.82 -24.23 15.45
C THR A 28 -22.40 -24.83 15.50
N GLU A 29 -21.98 -25.59 14.49
CA GLU A 29 -20.59 -26.07 14.33
C GLU A 29 -19.67 -25.01 13.71
N ASN A 30 -20.24 -24.05 12.97
CA ASN A 30 -19.63 -22.76 12.63
C ASN A 30 -19.81 -21.72 13.74
N ALA A 31 -20.04 -22.16 14.98
CA ALA A 31 -19.76 -21.31 16.13
C ALA A 31 -18.30 -20.89 16.00
N THR A 32 -18.09 -19.61 15.66
CA THR A 32 -16.88 -18.89 16.02
C THR A 32 -16.52 -19.37 17.41
N VAL A 33 -15.42 -20.11 17.53
CA VAL A 33 -14.89 -20.51 18.83
C VAL A 33 -14.52 -19.18 19.49
N GLU A 34 -15.48 -18.57 20.16
CA GLU A 34 -15.27 -17.51 21.12
C GLU A 34 -14.51 -18.21 22.25
N LEU A 35 -13.19 -18.23 22.10
CA LEU A 35 -12.27 -18.69 23.12
C LEU A 35 -12.70 -17.98 24.41
N GLN A 36 -13.13 -18.76 25.40
CA GLN A 36 -13.51 -18.21 26.70
C GLN A 36 -12.27 -17.56 27.30
N ASP A 37 -12.40 -16.37 27.90
CA ASP A 37 -11.24 -15.62 28.42
C ASP A 37 -10.39 -16.42 29.44
N SER A 38 -10.97 -17.47 30.04
CA SER A 38 -10.33 -18.43 30.94
C SER A 38 -9.36 -19.42 30.27
N SER A 39 -9.44 -19.60 28.94
CA SER A 39 -8.56 -20.48 28.16
C SER A 39 -7.52 -19.70 27.35
N LEU A 40 -7.33 -18.42 27.66
CA LEU A 40 -6.37 -17.53 27.00
C LEU A 40 -5.20 -17.24 27.95
N GLY A 41 -3.99 -17.31 27.41
CA GLY A 41 -2.74 -16.94 28.08
C GLY A 41 -2.64 -15.44 28.39
N PRO A 42 -1.45 -14.99 28.85
CA PRO A 42 -1.23 -13.58 29.15
C PRO A 42 -1.34 -12.70 27.89
N GLU A 43 -1.59 -11.41 28.10
CA GLU A 43 -1.51 -10.40 27.04
C GLU A 43 -0.06 -10.27 26.55
N GLN A 44 0.10 -10.26 25.24
CA GLN A 44 1.37 -10.08 24.56
C GLN A 44 1.22 -9.06 23.45
N LEU A 45 2.30 -8.32 23.17
CA LEU A 45 2.35 -7.46 22.00
C LEU A 45 2.60 -8.30 20.75
N GLY A 46 2.04 -7.84 19.63
CA GLY A 46 2.28 -8.43 18.33
C GLY A 46 2.14 -7.43 17.19
N THR A 47 2.59 -7.85 16.02
CA THR A 47 2.48 -7.11 14.76
C THR A 47 1.69 -7.92 13.76
N VAL A 48 0.71 -7.29 13.11
CA VAL A 48 -0.08 -7.94 12.06
C VAL A 48 0.77 -8.11 10.81
N ILE A 49 1.06 -9.36 10.43
CA ILE A 49 1.85 -9.70 9.24
C ILE A 49 0.97 -9.77 7.99
N SER A 50 -0.23 -10.32 8.13
CA SER A 50 -1.21 -10.38 7.05
C SER A 50 -2.63 -10.58 7.58
N ARG A 51 -3.63 -10.19 6.80
CA ARG A 51 -5.06 -10.29 7.17
C ARG A 51 -5.84 -11.14 6.17
N PHE A 52 -6.58 -12.12 6.69
CA PHE A 52 -7.43 -13.04 5.94
C PHE A 52 -8.88 -12.97 6.43
N GLY A 53 -9.60 -11.93 6.00
CA GLY A 53 -11.02 -11.74 6.37
C GLY A 53 -11.21 -11.54 7.87
N GLN A 54 -11.71 -12.58 8.55
CA GLN A 54 -11.99 -12.62 9.99
C GLN A 54 -10.79 -13.09 10.84
N HIS A 55 -9.72 -13.55 10.19
CA HIS A 55 -8.49 -13.98 10.83
C HIS A 55 -7.33 -13.07 10.42
N ALA A 56 -6.30 -13.02 11.25
CA ALA A 56 -5.04 -12.37 10.93
C ALA A 56 -3.86 -13.19 11.45
N ASP A 57 -2.77 -13.19 10.70
CA ASP A 57 -1.51 -13.78 11.14
C ASP A 57 -0.73 -12.67 11.86
N VAL A 58 -0.42 -12.93 13.13
CA VAL A 58 0.24 -11.98 14.03
C VAL A 58 1.58 -12.56 14.44
N GLU A 59 2.64 -11.79 14.26
CA GLU A 59 3.95 -12.09 14.83
C GLU A 59 4.01 -11.53 16.25
N THR A 60 4.29 -12.39 17.21
CA THR A 60 4.46 -12.03 18.63
C THR A 60 5.87 -11.51 18.91
N GLU A 61 6.11 -10.90 20.06
CA GLU A 61 7.47 -10.43 20.44
C GLU A 61 8.53 -11.53 20.45
N SER A 62 8.14 -12.81 20.60
CA SER A 62 9.08 -13.94 20.51
C SER A 62 9.45 -14.33 19.07
N GLY A 63 8.87 -13.67 18.06
CA GLY A 63 9.01 -14.01 16.64
C GLY A 63 8.13 -15.20 16.21
N GLU A 64 7.21 -15.66 17.06
CA GLU A 64 6.28 -16.72 16.70
C GLU A 64 5.10 -16.16 15.90
N LEU A 65 4.82 -16.78 14.75
CA LEU A 65 3.66 -16.47 13.91
C LEU A 65 2.43 -17.24 14.40
N VAL A 66 1.45 -16.50 14.90
CA VAL A 66 0.21 -17.04 15.47
C VAL A 66 -0.99 -16.56 14.64
N ARG A 67 -1.79 -17.52 14.16
CA ARG A 67 -3.07 -17.21 13.52
C ARG A 67 -4.13 -16.88 14.57
N CYS A 68 -4.62 -15.65 14.55
CA CYS A 68 -5.53 -15.11 15.55
C CYS A 68 -6.90 -14.77 14.98
N ASN A 69 -7.95 -14.95 15.81
CA ASN A 69 -9.28 -14.39 15.57
C ASN A 69 -9.31 -12.90 15.91
N ILE A 70 -10.09 -12.14 15.15
CA ILE A 70 -10.29 -10.70 15.40
C ILE A 70 -11.54 -10.54 16.26
N ARG A 71 -11.45 -9.87 17.43
CA ARG A 71 -12.65 -9.55 18.22
C ARG A 71 -13.59 -8.61 17.44
N ARG A 72 -14.90 -8.78 17.61
CA ARG A 72 -15.94 -8.02 16.88
C ARG A 72 -15.91 -6.51 17.13
N ASN A 73 -15.32 -6.05 18.23
CA ASN A 73 -15.17 -4.63 18.55
C ASN A 73 -14.06 -3.94 17.73
N ILE A 74 -13.15 -4.71 17.11
CA ILE A 74 -12.09 -4.17 16.27
C ILE A 74 -12.69 -3.83 14.89
N GLN A 75 -12.86 -2.54 14.64
CA GLN A 75 -13.47 -2.04 13.40
C GLN A 75 -12.53 -2.15 12.19
N SER A 76 -11.22 -1.95 12.42
CA SER A 76 -10.21 -1.93 11.36
C SER A 76 -8.94 -2.61 11.85
N LEU A 77 -8.42 -3.51 11.02
CA LEU A 77 -7.15 -4.19 11.23
C LEU A 77 -6.46 -4.31 9.87
N VAL A 78 -5.21 -3.89 9.77
CA VAL A 78 -4.44 -3.96 8.52
C VAL A 78 -3.02 -4.44 8.81
N THR A 79 -2.32 -4.83 7.75
CA THR A 79 -0.91 -5.22 7.82
C THR A 79 -0.06 -4.07 8.40
N GLY A 80 0.81 -4.38 9.35
CA GLY A 80 1.64 -3.41 10.08
C GLY A 80 1.00 -2.85 11.37
N ASP A 81 -0.28 -3.16 11.66
CA ASP A 81 -0.88 -2.78 12.94
C ASP A 81 -0.15 -3.44 14.13
N LYS A 82 0.11 -2.65 15.17
CA LYS A 82 0.59 -3.14 16.47
C LYS A 82 -0.63 -3.49 17.32
N VAL A 83 -0.64 -4.69 17.89
CA VAL A 83 -1.82 -5.26 18.55
C VAL A 83 -1.49 -5.91 19.87
N ILE A 84 -2.52 -6.05 20.72
CA ILE A 84 -2.49 -6.91 21.90
C ILE A 84 -3.16 -8.23 21.53
N VAL A 85 -2.43 -9.32 21.72
CA VAL A 85 -2.81 -10.69 21.38
C VAL A 85 -2.73 -11.55 22.64
N ARG A 86 -3.70 -12.46 22.79
CA ARG A 86 -3.65 -13.54 23.78
C ARG A 86 -3.70 -14.88 23.07
N GLN A 87 -2.70 -15.72 23.33
CA GLN A 87 -2.64 -17.07 22.76
C GLN A 87 -3.58 -18.02 23.52
N ALA A 88 -4.12 -19.03 22.84
CA ALA A 88 -4.93 -20.06 23.48
C ALA A 88 -4.04 -21.05 24.26
N THR A 89 -4.42 -21.39 25.48
CA THR A 89 -3.65 -22.30 26.36
C THR A 89 -3.71 -23.77 25.89
N GLU A 90 -4.72 -24.13 25.10
CA GLU A 90 -4.88 -25.47 24.52
C GLU A 90 -4.77 -25.43 22.99
N THR A 91 -3.65 -25.92 22.47
CA THR A 91 -3.24 -25.88 21.04
C THR A 91 -3.93 -26.93 20.16
N SER A 92 -5.24 -27.14 20.35
CA SER A 92 -6.00 -28.16 19.58
C SER A 92 -6.63 -27.62 18.28
N ALA A 93 -6.45 -26.34 17.95
CA ALA A 93 -7.11 -25.67 16.83
C ALA A 93 -6.14 -25.00 15.85
N THR A 94 -6.55 -24.89 14.59
CA THR A 94 -5.89 -24.12 13.51
C THR A 94 -5.82 -22.61 13.80
N ILE A 95 -6.48 -22.14 14.86
CA ILE A 95 -6.50 -20.76 15.33
C ILE A 95 -5.98 -20.79 16.76
N ALA A 96 -4.88 -20.09 17.02
CA ALA A 96 -4.09 -20.21 18.23
C ALA A 96 -4.12 -18.95 19.10
N GLY A 97 -4.94 -17.94 18.77
CA GLY A 97 -5.07 -16.74 19.60
C GLY A 97 -6.24 -15.83 19.24
N VAL A 98 -6.38 -14.76 20.02
CA VAL A 98 -7.36 -13.69 19.81
C VAL A 98 -6.67 -12.34 19.89
N ILE A 99 -6.99 -11.46 18.94
CA ILE A 99 -6.59 -10.05 18.97
C ILE A 99 -7.61 -9.28 19.79
N GLU A 100 -7.16 -8.66 20.89
CA GLU A 100 -8.03 -7.95 21.82
C GLU A 100 -8.12 -6.46 21.53
N ALA A 101 -7.00 -5.85 21.15
CA ALA A 101 -6.89 -4.42 20.92
C ALA A 101 -5.88 -4.10 19.82
N VAL A 102 -6.06 -2.93 19.21
CA VAL A 102 -5.15 -2.36 18.20
C VAL A 102 -4.62 -1.04 18.74
N HIS A 103 -3.31 -0.85 18.70
CA HIS A 103 -2.69 0.41 19.11
C HIS A 103 -2.95 1.53 18.10
N PRO A 104 -2.88 2.81 18.52
CA PRO A 104 -2.96 3.94 17.61
C PRO A 104 -1.90 3.85 16.50
N ARG A 105 -2.31 4.16 15.27
CA ARG A 105 -1.44 4.18 14.10
C ARG A 105 -0.70 5.50 14.03
N HIS A 106 0.60 5.48 13.76
CA HIS A 106 1.34 6.73 13.47
C HIS A 106 1.23 7.15 12.00
N SER A 107 0.98 6.19 11.10
CA SER A 107 0.71 6.44 9.68
C SER A 107 -0.24 5.38 9.12
N SER A 108 -0.88 5.70 8.00
CA SER A 108 -1.78 4.78 7.32
C SER A 108 -1.71 4.97 5.82
N LEU A 109 -1.57 3.86 5.11
CA LEU A 109 -1.61 3.86 3.67
C LEU A 109 -2.99 3.45 3.20
N SER A 110 -3.59 4.29 2.36
CA SER A 110 -4.94 4.09 1.89
C SER A 110 -4.97 3.93 0.37
N ARG A 111 -5.84 3.03 -0.08
CA ARG A 111 -6.18 2.85 -1.48
C ARG A 111 -7.61 3.30 -1.67
N PRO A 112 -7.86 4.21 -2.61
CA PRO A 112 -9.22 4.57 -2.95
C PRO A 112 -9.80 3.47 -3.88
N ASP A 113 -10.90 2.89 -3.44
CA ASP A 113 -11.71 1.86 -4.10
C ASP A 113 -12.86 2.56 -4.87
N LEU A 114 -13.26 1.98 -6.00
CA LEU A 114 -14.24 2.59 -6.90
C LEU A 114 -15.65 2.58 -6.28
N TYR A 115 -15.96 1.58 -5.46
CA TYR A 115 -17.30 1.37 -4.90
C TYR A 115 -17.36 1.66 -3.39
N ASP A 116 -16.27 1.36 -2.68
CA ASP A 116 -16.26 1.35 -1.21
C ASP A 116 -15.51 2.56 -0.60
N GLY A 117 -15.19 3.57 -1.41
CA GLY A 117 -14.47 4.76 -0.95
C GLY A 117 -13.01 4.47 -0.59
N ILE A 118 -12.48 5.14 0.44
CA ILE A 118 -11.05 5.02 0.80
C ILE A 118 -10.86 3.88 1.80
N LYS A 119 -10.06 2.87 1.45
CA LYS A 119 -9.72 1.73 2.30
C LYS A 119 -8.26 1.77 2.73
N ILE A 120 -8.02 1.63 4.04
CA ILE A 120 -6.66 1.47 4.57
C ILE A 120 -6.17 0.06 4.23
N ILE A 121 -4.97 -0.04 3.65
CA ILE A 121 -4.35 -1.31 3.24
C ILE A 121 -3.16 -1.70 4.11
N ALA A 122 -2.51 -0.72 4.73
CA ALA A 122 -1.36 -0.90 5.60
C ALA A 122 -1.25 0.25 6.59
N ALA A 123 -0.57 0.02 7.72
CA ALA A 123 -0.37 1.01 8.76
C ALA A 123 1.06 0.98 9.29
N ASN A 124 1.43 2.03 10.03
CA ASN A 124 2.72 2.18 10.69
C ASN A 124 3.92 2.04 9.73
N ILE A 125 3.80 2.69 8.58
CA ILE A 125 4.85 2.81 7.58
C ILE A 125 5.66 4.08 7.85
N ASP A 126 6.97 3.94 7.94
CA ASP A 126 7.90 5.04 8.19
C ASP A 126 8.32 5.75 6.89
N GLN A 127 8.44 5.00 5.79
CA GLN A 127 8.92 5.55 4.51
C GLN A 127 8.32 4.89 3.27
N ILE A 128 8.15 5.68 2.21
CA ILE A 128 7.75 5.23 0.86
C ILE A 128 8.96 5.35 -0.06
N LEU A 129 9.42 4.20 -0.56
CA LEU A 129 10.52 4.10 -1.51
C LEU A 129 9.97 4.15 -2.95
N ILE A 130 10.16 5.29 -3.60
CA ILE A 130 9.71 5.58 -4.97
C ILE A 130 10.79 5.10 -5.95
N VAL A 131 10.58 3.92 -6.52
CA VAL A 131 11.51 3.29 -7.47
C VAL A 131 11.18 3.73 -8.90
N SER A 132 12.16 4.36 -9.54
CA SER A 132 12.16 4.73 -10.95
C SER A 132 13.35 4.08 -11.67
N SER A 133 13.34 4.06 -13.00
CA SER A 133 14.44 3.53 -13.81
C SER A 133 14.45 4.19 -15.18
N VAL A 134 15.61 4.17 -15.86
CA VAL A 134 15.73 4.57 -17.27
C VAL A 134 15.01 3.63 -18.22
N VAL A 135 14.79 2.36 -17.82
CA VAL A 135 14.06 1.36 -18.62
C VAL A 135 12.80 0.92 -17.87
N PRO A 136 11.57 1.11 -18.44
CA PRO A 136 11.29 1.42 -19.84
C PRO A 136 11.43 2.91 -20.25
N SER A 137 11.30 3.85 -19.31
CA SER A 137 11.56 5.27 -19.54
C SER A 137 11.68 6.01 -18.21
N PHE A 138 12.68 6.88 -18.06
CA PHE A 138 12.73 7.80 -16.92
C PHE A 138 11.75 8.96 -17.13
N THR A 139 10.79 9.12 -16.21
CA THR A 139 9.84 10.26 -16.24
C THR A 139 9.65 10.87 -14.86
N THR A 140 9.83 12.19 -14.78
CA THR A 140 9.62 12.97 -13.56
C THR A 140 8.15 13.05 -13.17
N GLN A 141 7.23 12.96 -14.14
CA GLN A 141 5.79 13.06 -13.90
C GLN A 141 5.28 12.00 -12.92
N ILE A 142 5.85 10.81 -12.95
CA ILE A 142 5.43 9.72 -12.07
C ILE A 142 6.05 9.83 -10.69
N ILE A 143 7.30 10.28 -10.62
CA ILE A 143 7.96 10.61 -9.36
C ILE A 143 7.13 11.67 -8.63
N ASP A 144 6.76 12.76 -9.31
CA ASP A 144 5.94 13.83 -8.73
C ASP A 144 4.58 13.34 -8.23
N ARG A 145 3.93 12.44 -8.97
CA ARG A 145 2.66 11.83 -8.51
C ARG A 145 2.84 11.03 -7.22
N TYR A 146 3.92 10.27 -7.11
CA TYR A 146 4.21 9.51 -5.89
C TYR A 146 4.61 10.41 -4.72
N LEU A 147 5.36 11.47 -4.98
CA LEU A 147 5.67 12.49 -3.98
C LEU A 147 4.40 13.14 -3.45
N VAL A 148 3.47 13.51 -4.33
CA VAL A 148 2.18 14.07 -3.91
C VAL A 148 1.42 13.13 -2.99
N ALA A 149 1.38 11.83 -3.32
CA ALA A 149 0.72 10.83 -2.49
C ALA A 149 1.43 10.66 -1.13
N ALA A 150 2.76 10.59 -1.12
CA ALA A 150 3.53 10.42 0.10
C ALA A 150 3.36 11.62 1.05
N GLU A 151 3.48 12.84 0.53
CA GLU A 151 3.27 14.09 1.27
C GLU A 151 1.83 14.22 1.79
N ASP A 152 0.84 13.74 1.04
CA ASP A 152 -0.55 13.73 1.50
C ASP A 152 -0.74 12.83 2.73
N THR A 153 -0.11 11.66 2.72
CA THR A 153 -0.12 10.70 3.84
C THR A 153 0.79 11.09 5.01
N GLY A 154 1.69 12.05 4.81
CA GLY A 154 2.71 12.44 5.80
C GLY A 154 3.83 11.40 5.99
N ILE A 155 3.92 10.38 5.12
CA ILE A 155 4.96 9.36 5.16
C ILE A 155 6.16 9.85 4.35
N ALA A 156 7.37 9.72 4.90
CA ALA A 156 8.58 10.25 4.29
C ALA A 156 8.89 9.58 2.93
N PRO A 157 8.93 10.31 1.81
CA PRO A 157 9.30 9.74 0.52
C PRO A 157 10.82 9.68 0.34
N VAL A 158 11.29 8.62 -0.29
CA VAL A 158 12.68 8.48 -0.75
C VAL A 158 12.67 8.06 -2.21
N ILE A 159 13.45 8.73 -3.05
CA ILE A 159 13.54 8.44 -4.48
C ILE A 159 14.69 7.48 -4.72
N ILE A 160 14.44 6.40 -5.47
CA ILE A 160 15.44 5.42 -5.85
C ILE A 160 15.45 5.32 -7.38
N LEU A 161 16.58 5.67 -8.00
CA LEU A 161 16.84 5.36 -9.41
C LEU A 161 17.53 4.01 -9.51
N ASN A 162 16.83 3.02 -10.07
CA ASN A 162 17.33 1.68 -10.30
C ASN A 162 17.82 1.48 -11.75
N LYS A 163 18.62 0.42 -11.95
CA LYS A 163 19.24 0.03 -13.21
C LYS A 163 20.20 1.08 -13.76
N ILE A 164 21.00 1.68 -12.88
CA ILE A 164 22.00 2.67 -13.30
C ILE A 164 23.06 2.08 -14.23
N ASP A 165 23.22 0.75 -14.23
CA ASP A 165 24.06 0.02 -15.18
C ASP A 165 23.58 0.11 -16.64
N LEU A 166 22.36 0.61 -16.88
CA LEU A 166 21.79 0.80 -18.21
C LEU A 166 21.76 2.28 -18.65
N LEU A 167 22.27 3.20 -17.83
CA LEU A 167 22.38 4.61 -18.22
C LEU A 167 23.42 4.75 -19.33
N SER A 168 23.00 5.35 -20.44
CA SER A 168 23.94 5.77 -21.49
C SER A 168 24.65 7.07 -21.08
N ASP A 169 25.85 7.30 -21.61
CA ASP A 169 26.60 8.54 -21.41
C ASP A 169 25.83 9.79 -21.90
N GLU A 170 24.90 9.61 -22.84
CA GLU A 170 24.04 10.68 -23.36
C GLU A 170 22.90 11.04 -22.41
N GLU A 171 22.28 10.04 -21.76
CA GLU A 171 21.14 10.24 -20.84
C GLU A 171 21.57 10.62 -19.43
N ALA A 172 22.75 10.16 -18.99
CA ALA A 172 23.22 10.33 -17.62
C ALA A 172 23.21 11.80 -17.13
N PRO A 173 23.71 12.80 -17.90
CA PRO A 173 23.67 14.19 -17.46
C PRO A 173 22.25 14.71 -17.25
N GLN A 174 21.29 14.30 -18.08
CA GLN A 174 19.90 14.75 -18.00
C GLN A 174 19.20 14.16 -16.76
N VAL A 175 19.39 12.86 -16.54
CA VAL A 175 18.84 12.15 -15.38
C VAL A 175 19.44 12.67 -14.08
N GLU A 176 20.77 12.84 -14.03
CA GLU A 176 21.46 13.37 -12.84
C GLU A 176 20.99 14.80 -12.52
N ALA A 177 20.85 15.66 -13.54
CA ALA A 177 20.31 17.00 -13.35
C ALA A 177 18.87 16.97 -12.79
N ALA A 178 18.03 16.02 -13.24
CA ALA A 178 16.69 15.83 -12.69
C ALA A 178 16.71 15.40 -11.23
N LEU A 179 17.55 14.42 -10.88
CA LEU A 179 17.71 13.96 -9.50
C LEU A 179 18.22 15.05 -8.56
N LYS A 180 19.19 15.87 -9.02
CA LYS A 180 19.70 17.01 -8.25
C LYS A 180 18.62 18.04 -7.92
N ARG A 181 17.62 18.23 -8.78
CA ARG A 181 16.48 19.12 -8.48
C ARG A 181 15.67 18.62 -7.29
N TYR A 182 15.42 17.30 -7.19
CA TYR A 182 14.72 16.72 -6.04
C TYR A 182 15.54 16.81 -4.75
N GLN A 183 16.86 16.62 -4.84
CA GLN A 183 17.76 16.82 -3.70
C GLN A 183 17.75 18.27 -3.22
N ALA A 184 17.77 19.24 -4.15
CA ALA A 184 17.77 20.67 -3.84
C ALA A 184 16.52 21.14 -3.08
N ILE A 185 15.37 20.47 -3.30
CA ILE A 185 14.14 20.74 -2.55
C ILE A 185 14.02 19.91 -1.26
N GLY A 186 15.00 19.04 -0.96
CA GLY A 186 15.10 18.34 0.33
C GLY A 186 14.77 16.85 0.31
N TYR A 187 14.51 16.24 -0.87
CA TYR A 187 14.26 14.81 -0.95
C TYR A 187 15.54 13.98 -0.92
N SER A 188 15.48 12.83 -0.26
CA SER A 188 16.56 11.83 -0.31
C SER A 188 16.49 11.08 -1.64
N VAL A 189 17.64 10.97 -2.31
CA VAL A 189 17.76 10.30 -3.62
C VAL A 189 18.91 9.31 -3.59
N TYR A 190 18.63 8.08 -4.00
CA TYR A 190 19.61 7.00 -4.11
C TYR A 190 19.68 6.49 -5.54
N GLN A 191 20.88 6.14 -5.98
CA GLN A 191 21.14 5.50 -7.26
C GLN A 191 21.62 4.09 -7.00
N VAL A 192 20.99 3.10 -7.65
CA VAL A 192 21.26 1.68 -7.41
C VAL A 192 21.23 0.87 -8.69
N SER A 193 21.95 -0.24 -8.69
CA SER A 193 21.76 -1.32 -9.66
C SER A 193 21.64 -2.64 -8.93
N SER A 194 20.47 -3.26 -9.04
CA SER A 194 20.27 -4.63 -8.54
C SER A 194 21.18 -5.65 -9.23
N LYS A 195 21.70 -5.33 -10.43
CA LYS A 195 22.54 -6.24 -11.22
C LYS A 195 24.02 -6.14 -10.86
N SER A 196 24.56 -4.93 -10.71
CA SER A 196 25.96 -4.74 -10.29
C SER A 196 26.13 -4.80 -8.77
N GLY A 197 25.04 -4.64 -8.00
CA GLY A 197 25.06 -4.51 -6.55
C GLY A 197 25.38 -3.10 -6.06
N GLU A 198 25.65 -2.16 -6.97
CA GLU A 198 25.97 -0.78 -6.64
C GLU A 198 24.81 -0.10 -5.90
N GLY A 199 25.13 0.59 -4.80
CA GLY A 199 24.17 1.31 -3.97
C GLY A 199 23.26 0.44 -3.09
N VAL A 200 23.28 -0.89 -3.22
CA VAL A 200 22.40 -1.80 -2.46
C VAL A 200 22.66 -1.71 -0.94
N GLU A 201 23.92 -1.59 -0.52
CA GLU A 201 24.27 -1.44 0.90
C GLU A 201 23.72 -0.14 1.52
N ALA A 202 23.70 0.95 0.74
CA ALA A 202 23.10 2.21 1.19
C ALA A 202 21.58 2.06 1.40
N ILE A 203 20.90 1.27 0.56
CA ILE A 203 19.48 0.95 0.74
C ILE A 203 19.25 0.05 1.96
N LYS A 204 20.10 -0.96 2.21
CA LYS A 204 20.00 -1.77 3.44
C LYS A 204 20.12 -0.91 4.69
N ALA A 205 21.08 0.01 4.73
CA ALA A 205 21.23 0.95 5.84
C ALA A 205 20.01 1.88 5.99
N LEU A 206 19.42 2.33 4.88
CA LEU A 206 18.21 3.15 4.89
C LEU A 206 16.97 2.41 5.43
N LEU A 207 16.86 1.10 5.15
CA LEU A 207 15.74 0.24 5.54
C LEU A 207 15.80 -0.20 7.00
N LYS A 208 17.01 -0.24 7.58
CA LYS A 208 17.23 -0.72 8.94
C LYS A 208 16.28 -0.05 9.95
N ASP A 209 15.61 -0.89 10.75
CA ASP A 209 14.69 -0.50 11.83
C ASP A 209 13.49 0.36 11.36
N LYS A 210 13.13 0.31 10.08
CA LYS A 210 11.99 1.03 9.50
C LYS A 210 11.06 0.12 8.73
N VAL A 211 9.76 0.43 8.76
CA VAL A 211 8.74 -0.18 7.92
C VAL A 211 8.62 0.60 6.62
N SER A 212 8.87 -0.08 5.50
CA SER A 212 8.99 0.54 4.18
C SER A 212 7.98 -0.03 3.19
N VAL A 213 7.62 0.77 2.21
CA VAL A 213 6.78 0.37 1.08
C VAL A 213 7.46 0.73 -0.23
N PHE A 214 7.47 -0.18 -1.21
CA PHE A 214 8.05 0.06 -2.53
C PHE A 214 6.95 0.41 -3.54
N VAL A 215 7.08 1.57 -4.19
CA VAL A 215 6.17 2.03 -5.25
C VAL A 215 6.94 2.41 -6.50
N GLY A 216 6.25 2.44 -7.64
CA GLY A 216 6.91 2.66 -8.93
C GLY A 216 6.18 1.95 -10.06
N GLN A 217 6.47 2.33 -11.31
CA GLN A 217 5.84 1.67 -12.48
C GLN A 217 6.20 0.18 -12.58
N SER A 218 5.44 -0.57 -13.36
CA SER A 218 5.85 -1.92 -13.76
C SER A 218 7.17 -1.87 -14.54
N GLY A 219 8.00 -2.89 -14.40
CA GLY A 219 9.26 -3.00 -15.14
C GLY A 219 10.45 -2.19 -14.62
N VAL A 220 10.28 -1.27 -13.66
CA VAL A 220 11.40 -0.47 -13.08
C VAL A 220 12.36 -1.29 -12.19
N GLY A 221 12.06 -2.55 -11.93
CA GLY A 221 12.93 -3.46 -11.18
C GLY A 221 12.69 -3.52 -9.66
N LYS A 222 11.48 -3.17 -9.18
CA LYS A 222 11.11 -3.30 -7.75
C LYS A 222 11.34 -4.71 -7.22
N SER A 223 10.80 -5.72 -7.90
CA SER A 223 10.96 -7.14 -7.50
C SER A 223 12.43 -7.57 -7.53
N SER A 224 13.20 -7.13 -8.53
CA SER A 224 14.64 -7.41 -8.59
C SER A 224 15.39 -6.77 -7.43
N LEU A 225 15.02 -5.55 -7.03
CA LEU A 225 15.61 -4.87 -5.88
C LEU A 225 15.21 -5.54 -4.56
N ILE A 226 13.95 -5.96 -4.41
CA ILE A 226 13.48 -6.75 -3.26
C ILE A 226 14.28 -8.05 -3.15
N ASN A 227 14.46 -8.80 -4.24
CA ASN A 227 15.23 -10.04 -4.23
C ASN A 227 16.71 -9.81 -3.90
N ALA A 228 17.30 -8.71 -4.37
CA ALA A 228 18.67 -8.34 -4.01
C ALA A 228 18.84 -7.99 -2.51
N LEU A 229 17.77 -7.48 -1.88
CA LEU A 229 17.73 -7.14 -0.46
C LEU A 229 17.28 -8.32 0.43
N LEU A 230 16.53 -9.27 -0.13
CA LEU A 230 16.00 -10.47 0.51
C LEU A 230 16.38 -11.74 -0.28
N PRO A 231 17.65 -12.17 -0.27
CA PRO A 231 18.08 -13.35 -1.02
C PRO A 231 17.36 -14.62 -0.57
N GLU A 232 17.03 -14.73 0.72
CA GLU A 232 16.36 -15.89 1.32
C GLU A 232 14.85 -15.93 1.06
N ALA A 233 14.26 -14.86 0.53
CA ALA A 233 12.82 -14.82 0.20
C ALA A 233 12.47 -15.66 -1.04
N GLU A 234 13.46 -16.22 -1.76
CA GLU A 234 13.19 -17.11 -2.91
C GLU A 234 12.35 -18.34 -2.54
N LEU A 235 12.40 -18.80 -1.28
CA LEU A 235 11.53 -19.86 -0.73
C LEU A 235 10.07 -19.42 -0.54
N ILE A 236 9.79 -18.11 -0.54
CA ILE A 236 8.46 -17.49 -0.41
C ILE A 236 7.93 -17.02 -1.79
N THR A 237 8.82 -16.71 -2.75
CA THR A 237 8.44 -16.20 -4.09
C THR A 237 7.99 -17.24 -5.10
N GLY A 238 7.94 -18.53 -4.76
CA GLY A 238 7.25 -19.53 -5.59
C GLY A 238 5.79 -19.13 -5.89
N ASP A 239 5.16 -18.40 -4.97
CA ASP A 239 3.80 -17.86 -5.11
C ASP A 239 3.72 -16.47 -5.77
N VAL A 240 4.86 -15.79 -6.00
CA VAL A 240 4.91 -14.41 -6.54
C VAL A 240 5.41 -14.39 -7.98
N SER A 241 6.27 -15.33 -8.40
CA SER A 241 6.86 -15.32 -9.75
C SER A 241 5.98 -15.97 -10.82
N GLU A 242 5.16 -16.97 -10.50
CA GLU A 242 4.30 -17.64 -11.49
C GLU A 242 3.21 -16.72 -12.07
N THR A 243 2.86 -15.61 -11.41
CA THR A 243 1.77 -14.70 -11.85
C THR A 243 2.24 -13.53 -12.72
N SER A 244 3.50 -13.54 -13.19
CA SER A 244 4.06 -12.45 -14.00
C SER A 244 4.03 -12.71 -15.51
N GLY A 245 3.66 -13.92 -15.94
CA GLY A 245 3.44 -14.27 -17.34
C GLY A 245 2.00 -14.68 -17.60
N LEU A 246 1.13 -13.72 -17.94
CA LEU A 246 -0.26 -13.94 -18.39
C LEU A 246 -1.16 -14.73 -17.41
N GLY A 247 -1.75 -14.04 -16.43
CA GLY A 247 -2.90 -14.58 -15.72
C GLY A 247 -3.15 -13.96 -14.35
N GLN A 248 -4.12 -13.04 -14.30
CA GLN A 248 -4.95 -12.71 -13.12
C GLN A 248 -4.23 -12.30 -11.82
N HIS A 249 -4.27 -11.00 -11.55
CA HIS A 249 -4.00 -10.36 -10.25
C HIS A 249 -4.72 -11.11 -9.09
N THR A 250 -4.03 -12.01 -8.37
CA THR A 250 -4.70 -12.83 -7.33
C THR A 250 -4.00 -12.88 -5.97
N THR A 251 -2.96 -12.08 -5.70
CA THR A 251 -2.50 -11.85 -4.31
C THR A 251 -3.18 -10.61 -3.75
N THR A 252 -4.38 -10.75 -3.19
CA THR A 252 -5.21 -9.62 -2.72
C THR A 252 -4.78 -9.03 -1.38
N THR A 253 -3.97 -9.74 -0.60
CA THR A 253 -3.61 -9.36 0.77
C THR A 253 -2.20 -8.78 0.85
N ALA A 254 -2.05 -7.65 1.55
CA ALA A 254 -0.76 -7.07 1.89
C ALA A 254 -0.01 -7.96 2.90
N LYS A 255 1.30 -8.16 2.71
CA LYS A 255 2.14 -8.95 3.60
C LYS A 255 3.33 -8.13 4.10
N LEU A 256 3.65 -8.28 5.37
CA LEU A 256 4.86 -7.73 5.98
C LEU A 256 5.99 -8.76 5.88
N LEU A 257 7.16 -8.33 5.44
CA LEU A 257 8.36 -9.13 5.24
C LEU A 257 9.52 -8.50 6.02
N HIS A 258 10.28 -9.29 6.77
CA HIS A 258 11.44 -8.80 7.51
C HIS A 258 12.71 -8.87 6.67
N PHE A 259 13.53 -7.83 6.72
CA PHE A 259 14.86 -7.85 6.14
C PHE A 259 15.87 -8.49 7.10
N PRO A 260 16.77 -9.39 6.63
CA PRO A 260 17.82 -9.96 7.47
C PRO A 260 18.73 -8.92 8.11
N SER A 261 18.91 -7.78 7.44
CA SER A 261 19.70 -6.63 7.92
C SER A 261 18.93 -5.71 8.89
N GLY A 262 17.68 -6.03 9.23
CA GLY A 262 16.78 -5.22 10.04
C GLY A 262 15.84 -4.35 9.20
N GLY A 263 14.66 -4.05 9.76
CA GLY A 263 13.57 -3.33 9.09
C GLY A 263 12.61 -4.25 8.34
N ASP A 264 11.50 -3.66 7.89
CA ASP A 264 10.36 -4.39 7.34
C ASP A 264 9.92 -3.81 5.98
N LEU A 265 9.36 -4.68 5.13
CA LEU A 265 8.73 -4.33 3.87
C LEU A 265 7.27 -4.75 3.88
N VAL A 266 6.38 -3.80 3.63
CA VAL A 266 4.99 -4.11 3.27
C VAL A 266 4.89 -4.25 1.75
N ASP A 267 4.73 -5.48 1.27
CA ASP A 267 4.39 -5.74 -0.13
C ASP A 267 2.88 -5.89 -0.26
N SER A 268 2.27 -5.04 -1.09
CA SER A 268 0.90 -5.29 -1.54
C SER A 268 0.77 -4.92 -3.01
N PRO A 269 0.10 -5.77 -3.83
CA PRO A 269 -0.17 -5.42 -5.22
C PRO A 269 -1.01 -4.16 -5.39
N GLY A 270 -1.87 -3.82 -4.42
CA GLY A 270 -2.78 -2.67 -4.46
C GLY A 270 -2.13 -1.32 -4.11
N VAL A 271 -0.96 -1.32 -3.48
CA VAL A 271 -0.18 -0.12 -3.15
C VAL A 271 0.60 0.41 -4.36
N ARG A 272 0.70 -0.38 -5.44
CA ARG A 272 1.56 -0.10 -6.59
C ARG A 272 1.06 1.04 -7.48
N GLU A 273 -0.18 1.50 -7.30
CA GLU A 273 -0.77 2.62 -8.05
C GLU A 273 -1.50 3.58 -7.09
N PHE A 274 -0.82 4.65 -6.66
CA PHE A 274 -1.46 5.71 -5.88
C PHE A 274 -2.35 6.55 -6.79
N ALA A 275 -3.66 6.45 -6.56
CA ALA A 275 -4.63 7.22 -7.31
C ALA A 275 -4.92 8.55 -6.58
N LEU A 276 -4.59 9.68 -7.24
CA LEU A 276 -4.68 11.01 -6.65
C LEU A 276 -6.07 11.67 -6.76
N TRP A 277 -7.02 11.05 -7.46
CA TRP A 277 -8.34 11.63 -7.81
C TRP A 277 -9.18 12.13 -6.63
N HIS A 278 -8.96 11.57 -5.44
CA HIS A 278 -9.66 11.92 -4.22
C HIS A 278 -9.15 13.24 -3.61
N LEU A 279 -7.97 13.71 -4.03
CA LEU A 279 -7.37 14.94 -3.51
C LEU A 279 -7.96 16.18 -4.21
N PRO A 280 -8.29 17.25 -3.46
CA PRO A 280 -8.60 18.54 -4.04
C PRO A 280 -7.33 19.22 -4.58
N ALA A 281 -7.48 20.10 -5.58
CA ALA A 281 -6.37 20.79 -6.24
C ALA A 281 -5.48 21.59 -5.26
N GLU A 282 -6.08 22.21 -4.24
CA GLU A 282 -5.37 22.92 -3.18
C GLU A 282 -4.44 21.99 -2.39
N ARG A 283 -4.92 20.77 -2.07
CA ARG A 283 -4.12 19.77 -1.36
C ARG A 283 -2.95 19.28 -2.21
N VAL A 284 -3.18 19.09 -3.52
CA VAL A 284 -2.10 18.76 -4.45
C VAL A 284 -1.04 19.85 -4.46
N GLY A 285 -1.44 21.13 -4.49
CA GLY A 285 -0.50 22.26 -4.40
C GLY A 285 0.32 22.22 -3.12
N TRP A 286 -0.30 21.94 -1.96
CA TRP A 286 0.40 21.79 -0.68
C TRP A 286 1.41 20.62 -0.65
N CYS A 287 1.14 19.56 -1.41
CA CYS A 287 2.04 18.42 -1.53
C CYS A 287 3.27 18.68 -2.43
N PHE A 288 3.34 19.81 -3.15
CA PHE A 288 4.59 20.30 -3.72
C PHE A 288 5.31 21.12 -2.66
N ILE A 289 6.34 20.54 -2.04
CA ILE A 289 6.99 21.11 -0.84
C ILE A 289 7.60 22.50 -1.08
N GLU A 290 8.00 22.80 -2.30
CA GLU A 290 8.55 24.10 -2.69
C GLU A 290 7.45 25.14 -2.97
N PHE A 291 6.17 24.76 -3.07
CA PHE A 291 5.05 25.70 -3.26
C PHE A 291 4.57 26.28 -1.93
N ARG A 292 4.86 25.58 -0.84
CA ARG A 292 4.40 25.83 0.53
C ARG A 292 4.55 27.29 0.95
N ASP A 293 5.69 27.90 0.63
CA ASP A 293 6.01 29.28 0.99
C ASP A 293 5.22 30.34 0.19
N TYR A 294 4.64 29.94 -0.95
CA TYR A 294 3.92 30.84 -1.87
C TYR A 294 2.39 30.67 -1.77
N LEU A 295 1.91 29.55 -1.24
CA LEU A 295 0.48 29.29 -1.09
C LEU A 295 -0.17 30.35 -0.19
N GLY A 296 -1.31 30.88 -0.62
CA GLY A 296 -2.03 31.96 0.08
C GLY A 296 -1.47 33.38 -0.12
N THR A 297 -0.36 33.53 -0.85
CA THR A 297 0.23 34.86 -1.16
C THR A 297 -0.15 35.40 -2.54
N CYS A 298 -0.99 34.66 -3.29
CA CYS A 298 -1.52 35.11 -4.57
C CYS A 298 -2.46 36.32 -4.40
N LYS A 299 -2.57 37.13 -5.45
CA LYS A 299 -3.50 38.27 -5.50
C LYS A 299 -4.96 37.88 -5.26
N PHE A 300 -5.37 36.71 -5.79
CA PHE A 300 -6.72 36.15 -5.65
C PHE A 300 -6.69 34.92 -4.75
N ARG A 301 -7.75 34.73 -3.96
CA ARG A 301 -7.87 33.60 -3.02
C ARG A 301 -8.17 32.27 -3.72
N ASP A 302 -8.87 32.32 -4.85
CA ASP A 302 -9.28 31.19 -5.70
C ASP A 302 -8.36 31.02 -6.92
N CYS A 303 -7.09 31.42 -6.79
CA CYS A 303 -6.08 31.29 -7.82
C CYS A 303 -5.90 29.81 -8.23
N LYS A 304 -5.96 29.51 -9.52
CA LYS A 304 -5.72 28.17 -10.09
C LYS A 304 -4.26 27.94 -10.45
N HIS A 305 -3.41 28.94 -10.20
CA HIS A 305 -1.97 28.90 -10.43
C HIS A 305 -1.54 28.62 -11.87
N LYS A 306 -2.45 28.82 -12.84
CA LYS A 306 -2.22 28.53 -14.27
C LYS A 306 -1.88 29.79 -15.04
N ASN A 307 -2.90 30.62 -15.31
CA ASN A 307 -2.76 31.89 -16.05
C ASN A 307 -3.32 33.08 -15.25
N ASP A 308 -3.47 32.94 -13.94
CA ASP A 308 -4.11 33.95 -13.11
C ASP A 308 -3.16 35.14 -12.85
N PRO A 309 -3.61 36.38 -13.08
CA PRO A 309 -2.74 37.54 -12.90
C PRO A 309 -2.40 37.77 -11.42
N GLY A 310 -1.11 37.91 -11.11
CA GLY A 310 -0.63 38.06 -9.73
C GLY A 310 -0.55 36.74 -8.95
N CYS A 311 -0.35 35.62 -9.66
CA CYS A 311 -0.06 34.32 -9.05
C CYS A 311 1.38 34.28 -8.53
N ALA A 312 1.54 34.05 -7.22
CA ALA A 312 2.85 33.93 -6.58
C ALA A 312 3.64 32.69 -7.04
N ILE A 313 2.95 31.58 -7.35
CA ILE A 313 3.60 30.36 -7.88
C ILE A 313 4.15 30.61 -9.28
N THR A 314 3.38 31.26 -10.15
CA THR A 314 3.84 31.61 -11.51
C THR A 314 5.02 32.58 -11.45
N GLN A 315 4.97 33.58 -10.56
CA GLN A 315 6.11 34.47 -10.33
C GLN A 315 7.35 33.72 -9.83
N ALA A 316 7.21 32.82 -8.85
CA ALA A 316 8.33 32.03 -8.34
C ALA A 316 8.93 31.10 -9.41
N PHE A 317 8.10 30.59 -10.32
CA PHE A 317 8.54 29.87 -11.51
C PHE A 317 9.32 30.76 -12.49
N GLU A 318 8.82 31.97 -12.81
CA GLU A 318 9.51 32.94 -13.66
C GLU A 318 10.86 33.40 -13.07
N GLU A 319 10.95 33.49 -11.74
CA GLU A 319 12.18 33.81 -11.00
C GLU A 319 13.16 32.62 -10.91
N GLY A 320 12.80 31.44 -11.43
CA GLY A 320 13.64 30.24 -11.42
C GLY A 320 13.71 29.50 -10.08
N LYS A 321 12.85 29.85 -9.11
CA LYS A 321 12.78 29.18 -7.80
C LYS A 321 12.03 27.86 -7.87
N ILE A 322 11.15 27.70 -8.85
CA ILE A 322 10.45 26.45 -9.16
C ILE A 322 10.95 25.95 -10.52
N SER A 323 11.35 24.68 -10.59
CA SER A 323 11.79 24.11 -11.85
C SER A 323 10.65 23.91 -12.87
N GLN A 324 10.97 24.03 -14.15
CA GLN A 324 10.02 23.85 -15.25
C GLN A 324 9.27 22.52 -15.19
N ASP A 325 9.97 21.42 -14.91
CA ASP A 325 9.36 20.09 -14.84
C ASP A 325 8.33 20.01 -13.71
N ARG A 326 8.67 20.52 -12.52
CA ARG A 326 7.77 20.50 -11.35
C ARG A 326 6.54 21.36 -11.59
N TYR A 327 6.70 22.56 -12.14
CA TYR A 327 5.59 23.43 -12.52
C TYR A 327 4.67 22.76 -13.55
N ASN A 328 5.23 22.16 -14.60
CA ASN A 328 4.46 21.48 -15.64
C ASN A 328 3.75 20.23 -15.11
N ASN A 329 4.44 19.44 -14.28
CA ASN A 329 3.89 18.21 -13.71
C ASN A 329 2.77 18.51 -12.71
N TYR A 330 2.86 19.58 -11.93
CA TYR A 330 1.74 20.05 -11.12
C TYR A 330 0.48 20.26 -11.98
N HIS A 331 0.58 21.04 -13.06
CA HIS A 331 -0.57 21.31 -13.94
C HIS A 331 -1.09 20.04 -14.62
N ARG A 332 -0.21 19.15 -15.08
CA ARG A 332 -0.62 17.85 -15.63
C ARG A 332 -1.35 16.98 -14.62
N ILE A 333 -0.93 17.01 -13.35
CA ILE A 333 -1.62 16.30 -12.28
C ILE A 333 -3.02 16.88 -12.12
N ILE A 334 -3.15 18.21 -11.97
CA ILE A 334 -4.45 18.89 -11.85
C ILE A 334 -5.38 18.54 -13.02
N ASP A 335 -4.90 18.71 -14.27
CA ASP A 335 -5.69 18.41 -15.46
C ASP A 335 -6.14 16.91 -15.47
N SER A 336 -5.28 15.98 -15.04
CA SER A 336 -5.64 14.55 -14.93
C SER A 336 -6.68 14.23 -13.85
N LEU A 337 -6.78 15.05 -12.80
CA LEU A 337 -7.78 14.87 -11.74
C LEU A 337 -9.18 15.23 -12.25
N ASP A 338 -9.27 16.31 -13.02
CA ASP A 338 -10.53 16.77 -13.60
C ASP A 338 -11.06 15.75 -14.62
N GLU A 339 -10.21 15.23 -15.52
CA GLU A 339 -10.59 14.18 -16.47
C GLU A 339 -11.14 12.93 -15.75
N GLN A 340 -10.45 12.48 -14.69
CA GLN A 340 -10.88 11.31 -13.92
C GLN A 340 -12.16 11.55 -13.13
N ARG A 341 -12.45 12.79 -12.69
CA ARG A 341 -13.72 13.16 -12.05
C ARG A 341 -14.86 13.20 -13.07
N HIS A 342 -14.63 13.76 -14.25
CA HIS A 342 -15.65 13.84 -15.31
C HIS A 342 -16.03 12.46 -15.87
N ALA A 343 -15.05 11.56 -16.08
CA ALA A 343 -15.32 10.20 -16.51
C ALA A 343 -16.18 9.39 -15.52
N ARG A 344 -16.23 9.82 -14.24
CA ARG A 344 -17.03 9.17 -13.18
C ARG A 344 -18.44 9.70 -13.09
N HIS A 345 -18.62 11.02 -13.17
CA HIS A 345 -19.97 11.61 -13.18
C HIS A 345 -20.80 11.04 -14.33
N PHE A 346 -20.21 10.84 -15.51
CA PHE A 346 -20.90 10.23 -16.65
C PHE A 346 -21.30 8.75 -16.43
N ARG A 347 -20.59 8.00 -15.58
CA ARG A 347 -20.93 6.59 -15.28
C ARG A 347 -21.99 6.45 -14.19
N ASN A 348 -22.12 7.41 -13.27
CA ASN A 348 -23.17 7.38 -12.25
C ASN A 348 -24.55 7.79 -12.79
N ASP A 349 -24.61 8.53 -13.90
CA ASP A 349 -25.87 8.99 -14.52
C ASP A 349 -26.41 8.01 -15.59
N THR A 350 -25.79 6.85 -15.80
CA THR A 350 -26.16 5.87 -16.84
C THR A 350 -26.64 4.50 -16.33
N ASP A 351 -26.87 4.36 -15.02
CA ASP A 351 -27.51 3.17 -14.43
C ASP A 351 -28.92 3.45 -13.89
#